data_AF-A0A968P218-F1
#
_entry.id   AF-A0A968P218-F1
#
_cell.length_a   1.000
_cell.length_b   1.000
_cell.length_c   1.000
_cell.angle_alpha   90.00
_cell.angle_beta   90.00
_cell.angle_gamma   90.00
#
_symmetry.space_group_name_H-M   'P 1'
#
loop_
_entity.id
_entity.type
_entity.pdbx_description
1 polymer ?
#
loop_
_entity_poly.entity_id
_entity_poly.type
_entity_poly.pdbx_seq_one_letter_code
_entity_poly.pdbx_strand_id
1 'polypeptide(L)'
;MTAAPVSFAAGMAGGEVRVRLHKGLERVELTGFGLRIGRPAGFVSADSPIGMGKARISLKEKNVFQVRWEGGSSAEKIESDRVWVRGQMLRVGATPVPYELEILPNPRKGLDVVARLDLETYLTGVLPAEMPLSWPMAALKAQAVAARS
;
A
#
# COMPACT_ATOMS: atom_id res chain seq x y z
N MET A 1 10.38 28.14 -21.60
CA MET A 1 9.81 28.08 -20.24
C MET A 1 9.83 26.63 -19.80
N THR A 2 10.89 26.21 -19.11
CA THR A 2 11.09 24.85 -18.63
C THR A 2 10.56 24.76 -17.20
N ALA A 3 9.42 24.10 -17.03
CA ALA A 3 8.89 23.80 -15.70
C ALA A 3 9.72 22.65 -15.10
N ALA A 4 10.38 22.92 -13.97
CA ALA A 4 11.08 21.93 -13.18
C ALA A 4 10.08 20.93 -12.56
N PRO A 5 10.44 19.64 -12.40
CA PRO A 5 9.60 18.70 -11.68
C PRO A 5 9.59 19.04 -10.18
N VAL A 6 8.38 19.19 -9.63
CA VAL A 6 8.16 19.44 -8.20
C VAL A 6 8.44 18.16 -7.43
N SER A 7 9.59 18.12 -6.74
CA SER A 7 9.91 17.09 -5.75
C SER A 7 9.02 17.28 -4.52
N PHE A 8 8.07 16.36 -4.31
CA PHE A 8 7.38 16.25 -3.03
C PHE A 8 8.20 15.39 -2.08
N ALA A 9 9.06 16.05 -1.31
CA ALA A 9 9.59 15.51 -0.07
C ALA A 9 8.56 15.78 1.05
N ALA A 10 7.59 14.88 1.22
CA ALA A 10 6.67 14.94 2.36
C ALA A 10 7.36 14.30 3.58
N GLY A 11 8.05 15.15 4.36
CA GLY A 11 8.60 14.80 5.66
C GLY A 11 7.59 15.08 6.79
N MET A 12 7.14 14.02 7.45
CA MET A 12 7.00 13.86 8.90
C MET A 12 6.45 15.05 9.74
N ALA A 13 5.12 15.19 9.82
CA ALA A 13 4.40 15.80 10.97
C ALA A 13 2.87 15.54 10.99
N GLY A 14 2.30 14.80 10.04
CA GLY A 14 0.87 14.50 9.96
C GLY A 14 0.55 13.07 10.42
N GLY A 15 -0.61 12.85 11.02
CA GLY A 15 -1.06 11.51 11.42
C GLY A 15 -1.04 10.50 10.27
N GLU A 16 -0.80 9.23 10.57
CA GLU A 16 -0.84 8.13 9.58
C GLU A 16 -2.22 7.45 9.64
N VAL A 17 -2.88 7.33 8.49
CA VAL A 17 -4.13 6.58 8.33
C VAL A 17 -3.86 5.26 7.64
N ARG A 18 -4.36 4.17 8.23
CA ARG A 18 -4.26 2.81 7.70
C ARG A 18 -5.62 2.31 7.25
N VAL A 19 -5.80 2.09 5.96
CA VAL A 19 -7.07 1.64 5.37
C VAL A 19 -6.91 0.22 4.84
N ARG A 20 -7.68 -0.73 5.38
CA ARG A 20 -7.68 -2.10 4.85
C ARG A 20 -8.45 -2.13 3.52
N LEU A 21 -7.76 -2.42 2.43
CA LEU A 21 -8.32 -2.49 1.08
C LEU A 21 -8.83 -3.88 0.71
N HIS A 22 -8.09 -4.92 1.11
CA HIS A 22 -8.44 -6.31 0.83
C HIS A 22 -8.25 -7.18 2.06
N LYS A 23 -9.06 -8.23 2.18
CA LYS A 23 -9.06 -9.14 3.34
C LYS A 23 -8.93 -10.60 2.92
N GLY A 24 -8.03 -11.32 3.58
CA GLY A 24 -7.95 -12.78 3.49
C GLY A 24 -7.62 -13.32 2.09
N LEU A 25 -6.83 -12.58 1.31
CA LEU A 25 -6.38 -13.02 -0.02
C LEU A 25 -5.42 -14.21 0.12
N GLU A 26 -5.57 -15.24 -0.70
CA GLU A 26 -4.60 -16.36 -0.74
C GLU A 26 -3.22 -15.88 -1.21
N ARG A 27 -3.22 -14.94 -2.16
CA ARG A 27 -2.05 -14.31 -2.75
C ARG A 27 -2.37 -12.86 -3.13
N VAL A 28 -1.38 -11.99 -3.10
CA VAL A 28 -1.49 -10.60 -3.55
C VAL A 28 -0.71 -10.45 -4.85
N GLU A 29 -1.39 -10.05 -5.91
CA GLU A 29 -0.76 -9.74 -7.20
C GLU A 29 -0.62 -8.22 -7.33
N LEU A 30 0.61 -7.77 -7.53
CA LEU A 30 0.97 -6.36 -7.55
C LEU A 30 1.49 -5.99 -8.93
N THR A 31 1.05 -4.83 -9.43
CA THR A 31 1.71 -4.15 -10.56
C THR A 31 1.98 -2.71 -10.18
N GLY A 32 3.01 -2.12 -10.79
CA GLY A 32 3.32 -0.71 -10.59
C GLY A 32 4.68 -0.34 -11.15
N PHE A 33 5.01 0.94 -11.11
CA PHE A 33 6.29 1.47 -11.56
C PHE A 33 7.25 1.63 -10.37
N GLY A 34 8.50 1.16 -10.54
CA GLY A 34 9.53 1.22 -9.50
C GLY A 34 9.14 0.44 -8.24
N LEU A 35 8.54 -0.75 -8.43
CA LEU A 35 8.04 -1.58 -7.34
C LEU A 35 9.16 -1.99 -6.39
N ARG A 36 9.02 -1.64 -5.12
CA ARG A 36 9.90 -2.08 -4.02
C ARG A 36 9.08 -2.89 -3.04
N ILE A 37 9.54 -4.09 -2.72
CA ILE A 37 8.91 -5.00 -1.77
C ILE A 37 9.96 -5.35 -0.74
N GLY A 38 9.64 -5.28 0.56
CA GLY A 38 10.65 -5.52 1.58
C GLY A 38 10.13 -5.51 3.00
N ARG A 39 11.06 -5.55 3.95
CA ARG A 39 10.77 -5.46 5.38
C ARG A 39 10.55 -4.00 5.79
N PRO A 40 9.80 -3.73 6.87
CA PRO A 40 9.64 -2.37 7.40
C PRO A 40 10.95 -1.63 7.69
N ALA A 41 11.97 -2.34 8.20
CA ALA A 41 13.28 -1.77 8.55
C ALA A 41 14.25 -1.63 7.37
N GLY A 42 13.85 -2.02 6.15
CA GLY A 42 14.68 -1.92 4.95
C GLY A 42 14.02 -2.59 3.76
N PHE A 43 13.82 -1.82 2.69
CA PHE A 43 13.47 -2.35 1.37
C PHE A 43 14.71 -3.06 0.79
N VAL A 44 14.99 -4.25 1.28
CA VAL A 44 15.94 -5.16 0.66
C VAL A 44 15.16 -5.90 -0.41
N SER A 45 15.19 -5.42 -1.64
CA SER A 45 14.71 -6.17 -2.80
C SER A 45 15.79 -6.03 -3.86
N ALA A 46 16.67 -7.03 -3.91
CA ALA A 46 17.78 -7.09 -4.86
C ALA A 46 17.30 -7.08 -6.33
N ASP A 47 16.05 -7.48 -6.57
CA ASP A 47 15.46 -7.66 -7.91
C ASP A 47 14.32 -6.67 -8.21
N SER A 48 14.34 -5.47 -7.61
CA SER A 48 13.35 -4.44 -7.90
C SER A 48 13.43 -4.04 -9.39
N PRO A 49 12.37 -4.23 -10.19
CA PRO A 49 12.43 -3.95 -11.61
C PRO A 49 12.58 -2.45 -11.88
N ILE A 50 13.45 -2.10 -12.81
CA ILE A 50 13.54 -0.75 -13.37
C ILE A 50 12.34 -0.57 -14.29
N GLY A 51 11.41 0.32 -13.90
CA GLY A 51 10.21 0.61 -14.68
C GLY A 51 8.98 -0.12 -14.17
N MET A 52 8.09 -0.53 -15.09
CA MET A 52 6.87 -1.27 -14.73
C MET A 52 7.24 -2.69 -14.32
N GLY A 53 6.84 -3.07 -13.11
CA GLY A 53 7.05 -4.39 -12.56
C GLY A 53 5.74 -5.06 -12.19
N LYS A 54 5.81 -6.38 -12.09
CA LYS A 54 4.76 -7.21 -11.51
C LYS A 54 5.36 -8.20 -10.52
N ALA A 55 4.69 -8.38 -9.40
CA ALA A 55 5.08 -9.32 -8.38
C ALA A 55 3.88 -10.05 -7.81
N ARG A 56 4.12 -11.26 -7.31
CA ARG A 56 3.15 -12.03 -6.53
C ARG A 56 3.71 -12.26 -5.14
N ILE A 57 2.91 -11.95 -4.13
CA ILE A 57 3.23 -12.19 -2.72
C ILE A 57 2.28 -13.26 -2.18
N SER A 58 2.82 -14.25 -1.51
CA SER A 58 2.06 -15.29 -0.83
C SER A 58 2.68 -15.61 0.53
N LEU A 59 1.88 -16.10 1.47
CA LEU A 59 2.38 -16.58 2.75
C LEU A 59 2.71 -18.08 2.62
N LYS A 60 3.98 -18.45 2.80
CA LYS A 60 4.41 -19.85 2.72
C LYS A 60 4.20 -20.55 4.06
N GLU A 61 4.67 -19.89 5.12
CA GLU A 61 4.63 -20.33 6.52
C GLU A 61 4.35 -19.10 7.40
N LYS A 62 4.16 -19.30 8.71
CA LYS A 62 3.93 -18.18 9.63
C LYS A 62 5.08 -17.18 9.53
N ASN A 63 4.75 -15.93 9.19
CA ASN A 63 5.71 -14.83 9.03
C ASN A 63 6.77 -15.05 7.93
N VAL A 64 6.56 -15.98 7.00
CA VAL A 64 7.46 -16.21 5.86
C VAL A 64 6.71 -15.88 4.59
N PHE A 65 6.97 -14.68 4.09
CA PHE A 65 6.44 -14.21 2.81
C PHE A 65 7.32 -14.71 1.68
N GLN A 66 6.68 -15.13 0.61
CA GLN A 66 7.33 -15.48 -0.64
C GLN A 66 6.94 -14.45 -1.69
N VAL A 67 7.94 -13.77 -2.26
CA VAL A 67 7.78 -12.78 -3.32
C VAL A 67 8.31 -13.39 -4.61
N ARG A 68 7.51 -13.40 -5.66
CA ARG A 68 7.92 -13.84 -6.99
C ARG A 68 7.70 -12.70 -7.98
N TRP A 69 8.80 -12.18 -8.53
CA TRP A 69 8.79 -11.20 -9.61
C TRP A 69 8.43 -11.86 -10.93
N GLU A 70 7.67 -11.18 -11.78
CA GLU A 70 7.43 -11.62 -13.16
C GLU A 70 8.74 -11.51 -13.95
N GLY A 71 9.15 -12.61 -14.60
CA GLY A 71 10.45 -12.70 -15.29
C GLY A 71 11.65 -13.00 -14.38
N GLY A 72 11.46 -13.06 -13.05
CA GLY A 72 12.51 -13.44 -12.11
C GLY A 72 12.71 -14.96 -12.05
N SER A 73 13.96 -15.41 -11.98
CA SER A 73 14.32 -16.84 -11.97
C SER A 73 13.95 -17.55 -10.65
N SER A 74 13.89 -16.82 -9.55
CA SER A 74 13.68 -17.37 -8.20
C SER A 74 12.70 -16.54 -7.39
N ALA A 75 12.03 -17.18 -6.44
CA ALA A 75 11.21 -16.48 -5.46
C ALA A 75 12.05 -16.06 -4.26
N GLU A 76 11.95 -14.80 -3.86
CA GLU A 76 12.57 -14.24 -2.67
C GLU A 76 11.73 -14.60 -1.44
N LYS A 77 12.41 -14.93 -0.33
CA LYS A 77 11.76 -15.19 0.96
C LYS A 77 12.04 -14.03 1.90
N ILE A 78 10.98 -13.49 2.48
CA ILE A 78 11.04 -12.41 3.46
C ILE A 78 10.43 -12.92 4.75
N GLU A 79 11.28 -13.15 5.74
CA GLU A 79 10.88 -13.45 7.11
C GLU A 79 10.56 -12.14 7.84
N SER A 80 9.28 -11.93 8.16
CA SER A 80 8.75 -10.75 8.86
C SER A 80 7.28 -10.97 9.25
N ASP A 81 6.76 -10.20 10.21
CA ASP A 81 5.33 -10.17 10.54
C ASP A 81 4.48 -9.46 9.46
N ARG A 82 5.12 -8.64 8.61
CA ARG A 82 4.49 -7.91 7.51
C ARG A 82 5.50 -7.60 6.40
N VAL A 83 4.99 -7.28 5.22
CA VAL A 83 5.80 -6.80 4.08
C VAL A 83 5.31 -5.43 3.67
N TRP A 84 6.24 -4.52 3.40
CA TRP A 84 5.95 -3.22 2.84
C TRP A 84 6.12 -3.25 1.32
N VAL A 85 5.23 -2.56 0.64
CA VAL A 85 5.25 -2.38 -0.81
C VAL A 85 5.19 -0.89 -1.10
N ARG A 86 6.08 -0.42 -1.96
CA ARG A 86 6.08 0.96 -2.45
C ARG A 86 6.23 0.97 -3.96
N GLY A 87 5.57 1.91 -4.61
CA GLY A 87 5.70 2.13 -6.04
C GLY A 87 4.73 3.20 -6.52
N GLN A 88 4.84 3.56 -7.79
CA GLN A 88 3.87 4.45 -8.45
C GLN A 88 2.88 3.63 -9.26
N MET A 89 1.68 4.19 -9.48
CA MET A 89 0.60 3.52 -10.23
C MET A 89 0.31 2.10 -9.70
N LEU A 90 0.40 1.92 -8.38
CA LEU A 90 0.24 0.61 -7.77
C LEU A 90 -1.17 0.07 -8.07
N ARG A 91 -1.23 -1.22 -8.36
CA ARG A 91 -2.47 -1.97 -8.42
C ARG A 91 -2.35 -3.28 -7.64
N VAL A 92 -3.45 -3.67 -7.03
CA VAL A 92 -3.66 -5.03 -6.50
C VAL A 92 -4.65 -5.72 -7.41
N GLY A 93 -4.20 -6.72 -8.16
CA GLY A 93 -4.96 -7.26 -9.29
C GLY A 93 -5.27 -6.17 -10.32
N ALA A 94 -6.55 -5.91 -10.56
CA ALA A 94 -7.02 -4.84 -11.45
C ALA A 94 -7.26 -3.49 -10.74
N THR A 95 -7.33 -3.49 -9.41
CA THR A 95 -7.74 -2.33 -8.62
C THR A 95 -6.56 -1.39 -8.40
N PRO A 96 -6.65 -0.10 -8.80
CA PRO A 96 -5.64 0.89 -8.44
C PRO A 96 -5.66 1.17 -6.94
N VAL A 97 -4.48 1.27 -6.34
CA VAL A 97 -4.29 1.47 -4.90
C VAL A 97 -3.26 2.57 -4.64
N PRO A 98 -3.20 3.12 -3.41
CA PRO A 98 -2.20 4.10 -3.03
C PRO A 98 -0.76 3.59 -3.16
N TYR A 99 0.19 4.52 -3.16
CA TYR A 99 1.62 4.29 -3.45
C TYR A 99 2.39 3.54 -2.36
N GLU A 100 1.82 3.38 -1.17
CA GLU A 100 2.42 2.62 -0.07
C GLU A 100 1.41 1.65 0.55
N LEU A 101 1.79 0.38 0.60
CA LEU A 101 0.97 -0.70 1.14
C LEU A 101 1.75 -1.48 2.19
N GLU A 102 0.99 -2.08 3.08
CA GLU A 102 1.41 -3.06 4.05
C GLU A 102 0.61 -4.34 3.82
N ILE A 103 1.32 -5.46 3.72
CA ILE A 103 0.74 -6.79 3.55
C ILE A 103 1.06 -7.58 4.80
N LEU A 104 0.02 -8.10 5.45
CA LEU A 104 0.15 -8.83 6.71
C LEU A 104 -0.72 -10.10 6.70
N PRO A 105 -0.37 -11.13 7.49
CA PRO A 105 -1.20 -12.31 7.64
C PRO A 105 -2.56 -11.94 8.25
N ASN A 106 -3.64 -12.47 7.68
CA ASN A 106 -4.96 -12.36 8.27
C ASN A 106 -5.09 -13.34 9.46
N PRO A 107 -5.66 -12.93 10.61
CA PRO A 107 -5.79 -13.80 11.79
C PRO A 107 -6.57 -15.11 11.55
N ARG A 108 -7.48 -15.14 10.55
CA ARG A 108 -8.23 -16.34 10.18
C ARG A 108 -7.50 -17.14 9.10
N LYS A 109 -7.26 -16.54 7.93
CA LYS A 109 -6.59 -17.17 6.78
C LYS A 109 -6.26 -16.13 5.71
N GLY A 110 -5.13 -16.29 5.04
CA GLY A 110 -4.71 -15.46 3.90
C GLY A 110 -3.97 -14.20 4.31
N LEU A 111 -4.01 -13.20 3.44
CA LEU A 111 -3.28 -11.94 3.55
C LEU A 111 -4.27 -10.76 3.50
N ASP A 112 -4.07 -9.79 4.38
CA ASP A 112 -4.72 -8.49 4.29
C ASP A 112 -3.79 -7.51 3.57
N VAL A 113 -4.38 -6.62 2.78
CA VAL A 113 -3.69 -5.49 2.16
C VAL A 113 -4.19 -4.21 2.77
N VAL A 114 -3.28 -3.43 3.34
CA VAL A 114 -3.56 -2.18 4.03
C VAL A 114 -2.81 -1.07 3.32
N ALA A 115 -3.51 -0.03 2.89
CA ALA A 115 -2.87 1.19 2.42
C ALA A 115 -2.42 2.03 3.61
N ARG A 116 -1.21 2.59 3.51
CA ARG A 116 -0.68 3.59 4.44
C ARG A 116 -0.74 4.94 3.76
N LEU A 117 -1.44 5.87 4.39
CA LEU A 117 -1.68 7.21 3.87
C LEU A 117 -1.26 8.21 4.93
N ASP A 118 -0.68 9.32 4.50
CA ASP A 118 -0.71 10.52 5.33
C ASP A 118 -2.15 11.01 5.49
N LEU A 119 -2.45 11.59 6.64
CA LEU A 119 -3.79 12.07 6.98
C LEU A 119 -4.34 13.03 5.92
N GLU A 120 -3.51 13.91 5.36
CA GLU A 120 -3.96 14.89 4.36
C GLU A 120 -4.43 14.22 3.07
N THR A 121 -3.71 13.22 2.58
CA THR A 121 -4.11 12.40 1.43
C THR A 121 -5.40 11.63 1.73
N TYR A 122 -5.55 11.08 2.93
CA TYR A 122 -6.80 10.41 3.31
C TYR A 122 -8.00 11.36 3.31
N LEU A 123 -7.85 12.53 3.95
CA LEU A 123 -8.92 13.54 4.07
C LEU A 123 -9.33 14.12 2.71
N THR A 124 -8.39 14.33 1.80
CA THR A 124 -8.64 14.97 0.50
C THR A 124 -9.01 13.99 -0.61
N GLY A 125 -8.61 12.72 -0.50
CA GLY A 125 -8.85 11.71 -1.53
C GLY A 125 -9.89 10.65 -1.15
N VAL A 126 -9.64 9.91 -0.07
CA VAL A 126 -10.40 8.69 0.28
C VAL A 126 -11.69 9.02 1.04
N LEU A 127 -11.60 9.93 2.01
CA LEU A 127 -12.73 10.28 2.87
C LEU A 127 -13.96 10.80 2.09
N PRO A 128 -13.82 11.68 1.08
CA PRO A 128 -14.96 12.17 0.31
C PRO A 128 -15.62 11.09 -0.57
N ALA A 129 -14.92 10.00 -0.88
CA ALA A 129 -15.46 8.88 -1.65
C ALA A 129 -16.25 7.89 -0.76
N GLU A 130 -15.81 7.70 0.48
CA GLU A 130 -16.51 6.88 1.50
C GLU A 130 -17.75 7.60 2.06
N MET A 131 -17.73 8.93 2.08
CA MET A 131 -18.86 9.78 2.49
C MET A 131 -19.27 10.71 1.35
N PRO A 132 -20.25 10.30 0.52
CA PRO A 132 -20.71 11.14 -0.57
C PRO A 132 -21.24 12.48 -0.03
N LEU A 133 -21.01 13.57 -0.79
CA LEU A 133 -21.40 14.94 -0.45
C LEU A 133 -22.91 15.12 -0.18
N SER A 134 -23.72 14.12 -0.51
CA SER A 134 -25.15 14.06 -0.18
C SER A 134 -25.42 13.82 1.32
N TRP A 135 -24.41 13.47 2.11
CA TRP A 135 -24.56 13.32 3.55
C TRP A 135 -24.73 14.66 4.27
N PRO A 136 -25.46 14.70 5.40
CA PRO A 136 -25.66 15.93 6.15
C PRO A 136 -24.33 16.56 6.59
N MET A 137 -24.24 17.89 6.49
CA MET A 137 -23.04 18.67 6.85
C MET A 137 -22.52 18.37 8.27
N ALA A 138 -23.40 18.02 9.20
CA ALA A 138 -23.03 17.63 10.56
C ALA A 138 -22.28 16.28 10.61
N ALA A 139 -22.65 15.32 9.77
CA ALA A 139 -21.98 14.02 9.70
C ALA A 139 -20.58 14.15 9.08
N LEU A 140 -20.45 14.97 8.04
CA LEU A 140 -19.15 15.29 7.44
C LEU A 140 -18.21 15.98 8.44
N LYS A 141 -18.73 16.91 9.26
CA LYS A 141 -17.97 17.57 10.34
C LYS A 141 -17.55 16.59 11.44
N ALA A 142 -18.47 15.72 11.89
CA ALA A 142 -18.16 14.72 12.92
C ALA A 142 -17.06 13.75 12.44
N GLN A 143 -17.12 13.33 11.18
CA GLN A 143 -16.09 12.46 10.61
C GLN A 143 -14.74 13.18 10.45
N ALA A 144 -14.72 14.44 10.00
CA ALA A 144 -13.48 15.21 9.89
C ALA A 144 -12.78 15.38 11.26
N VAL A 145 -13.56 15.51 12.35
CA VAL A 145 -13.04 15.50 13.72
C VAL A 145 -12.53 14.11 14.11
N ALA A 146 -13.32 13.06 13.86
CA ALA A 146 -12.95 11.67 14.18
C ALA A 146 -11.70 11.18 13.41
N ALA A 147 -11.51 11.64 12.17
CA ALA A 147 -10.33 11.32 11.38
C ALA A 147 -9.06 12.05 11.85
N ARG A 148 -9.21 13.15 12.59
CA ARG A 148 -8.09 13.99 13.08
C ARG A 148 -7.70 13.71 14.54
N SER A 149 -8.52 12.99 15.30
CA SER A 149 -8.31 12.69 16.72
C SER A 149 -7.64 11.35 16.95
#